data_AF-A0A943RBN7-F1
#
_entry.id   AF-A0A943RBN7-F1
#
_cell.length_a   1.000
_cell.length_b   1.000
_cell.length_c   1.000
_cell.angle_alpha   90.00
_cell.angle_beta   90.00
_cell.angle_gamma   90.00
#
_symmetry.space_group_name_H-M   'P 1'
#
loop_
_entity.id
_entity.type
_entity.pdbx_description
1 polymer ?
#
loop_
_entity_poly.entity_id
_entity_poly.type
_entity_poly.pdbx_seq_one_letter_code
_entity_poly.pdbx_strand_id
1 'polypeptide(L)'
;MEWHPFQCFQYPIDNYGTMPDAQMIVVAENGGHNGNLGYTYLYRDTDGSEEIPDSDVYTDKRPYVRALVVLNYDTLSTFPEAYQMRTLTHEIGHVLGLAHPEACKDTAVMRTTGDSLVSFDIEGHDVYNLNQKY
;
A
#
# COMPACT_ATOMS: atom_id res chain seq x y z
N MET A 1 27.36 14.39 -9.03
CA MET A 1 27.32 14.73 -7.60
C MET A 1 26.05 14.07 -7.08
N GLU A 2 26.16 12.79 -6.72
CA GLU A 2 25.03 11.94 -6.33
C GLU A 2 24.64 12.24 -4.88
N TRP A 3 23.45 12.79 -4.71
CA TRP A 3 22.76 12.82 -3.42
C TRP A 3 21.92 11.55 -3.34
N HIS A 4 22.36 10.58 -2.54
CA HIS A 4 21.52 9.44 -2.13
C HIS A 4 21.15 9.62 -0.65
N PRO A 5 20.00 10.23 -0.32
CA PRO A 5 19.58 10.37 1.08
C PRO A 5 18.54 9.32 1.52
N PHE A 6 18.14 8.36 0.69
CA PHE A 6 17.14 7.36 1.09
C PHE A 6 17.79 6.26 1.96
N GLN A 7 17.62 6.37 3.28
CA GLN A 7 18.33 5.53 4.27
C GLN A 7 17.50 4.38 4.87
N CYS A 8 16.24 4.15 4.47
CA CYS A 8 15.63 2.82 4.65
C CYS A 8 14.95 2.33 3.39
N PHE A 9 15.62 1.36 2.80
CA PHE A 9 15.06 0.41 1.88
C PHE A 9 14.10 -0.50 2.64
N GLN A 10 12.97 -0.86 2.05
CA GLN A 10 12.44 -2.18 2.37
C GLN A 10 13.58 -3.17 2.07
N TYR A 11 14.02 -3.94 3.07
CA TYR A 11 15.10 -4.94 2.96
C TYR A 11 15.11 -5.63 1.60
N PRO A 12 16.29 -5.96 1.01
CA PRO A 12 16.40 -6.46 -0.37
C PRO A 12 15.26 -7.44 -0.66
N ILE A 13 14.28 -6.94 -1.38
CA ILE A 13 13.06 -7.66 -1.72
C ILE A 13 13.54 -8.59 -2.83
N ASP A 14 14.00 -9.78 -2.46
CA ASP A 14 14.36 -10.84 -3.39
C ASP A 14 13.15 -11.18 -4.28
N ASN A 15 12.92 -10.47 -5.39
CA ASN A 15 11.90 -10.75 -6.40
C ASN A 15 10.57 -11.31 -5.84
N TYR A 16 9.88 -10.54 -4.99
CA TYR A 16 8.60 -10.97 -4.42
C TYR A 16 7.45 -10.63 -5.35
N GLY A 17 6.77 -11.68 -5.82
CA GLY A 17 5.43 -11.64 -6.42
C GLY A 17 5.23 -10.57 -7.49
N THR A 18 5.87 -10.72 -8.65
CA THR A 18 5.59 -9.86 -9.80
C THR A 18 4.18 -10.11 -10.34
N MET A 19 3.51 -9.03 -10.77
CA MET A 19 2.09 -9.02 -11.16
C MET A 19 1.85 -8.66 -12.64
N PRO A 20 2.03 -9.58 -13.60
CA PRO A 20 1.60 -9.33 -14.96
C PRO A 20 0.06 -9.40 -15.14
N ASP A 21 -0.67 -10.16 -14.30
CA ASP A 21 -2.08 -10.53 -14.56
C ASP A 21 -3.06 -10.40 -13.36
N ALA A 22 -2.70 -9.63 -12.32
CA ALA A 22 -3.52 -9.55 -11.11
C ALA A 22 -4.78 -8.71 -11.28
N GLN A 23 -5.91 -9.19 -10.74
CA GLN A 23 -7.15 -8.42 -10.70
C GLN A 23 -7.17 -7.49 -9.49
N MET A 24 -7.24 -6.17 -9.71
CA MET A 24 -7.52 -5.20 -8.65
C MET A 24 -9.00 -4.82 -8.65
N ILE A 25 -9.66 -4.96 -7.50
CA ILE A 25 -11.03 -4.53 -7.27
C ILE A 25 -11.01 -3.43 -6.22
N VAL A 26 -11.66 -2.30 -6.49
CA VAL A 26 -11.83 -1.21 -5.53
C VAL A 26 -13.31 -1.04 -5.24
N VAL A 27 -13.67 -1.10 -3.96
CA VAL A 27 -15.05 -0.91 -3.49
C VAL A 27 -15.09 0.15 -2.39
N ALA A 28 -16.22 0.86 -2.32
CA ALA A 28 -16.52 1.78 -1.24
C ALA A 28 -17.71 1.20 -0.45
N GLU A 29 -17.51 0.97 0.85
CA GLU A 29 -18.52 0.33 1.72
C GLU A 29 -18.88 1.25 2.89
N ASN A 30 -20.16 1.23 3.26
CA ASN A 30 -20.68 1.94 4.42
C ASN A 30 -20.43 1.09 5.69
N GLY A 31 -20.10 1.74 6.80
CA GLY A 31 -19.87 1.09 8.10
C GLY A 31 -18.42 0.73 8.43
N GLY A 32 -17.52 0.68 7.44
CA GLY A 32 -16.07 0.55 7.62
C GLY A 32 -15.58 -0.70 8.37
N HIS A 33 -14.27 -0.99 8.25
CA HIS A 33 -13.60 -1.99 9.07
C HIS A 33 -12.81 -1.28 10.18
N ASN A 34 -13.23 -1.41 11.44
CA ASN A 34 -12.50 -1.01 12.65
C ASN A 34 -11.94 0.44 12.69
N GLY A 35 -12.62 1.41 12.05
CA GLY A 35 -12.22 2.82 12.09
C GLY A 35 -11.08 3.23 11.15
N ASN A 36 -10.59 2.32 10.30
CA ASN A 36 -9.64 2.64 9.24
C ASN A 36 -10.33 3.34 8.06
N LEU A 37 -9.58 4.18 7.34
CA LEU A 37 -10.04 4.92 6.15
C LEU A 37 -10.08 4.03 4.88
N GLY A 38 -9.14 3.09 4.80
CA GLY A 38 -9.02 2.10 3.74
C GLY A 38 -8.43 0.80 4.30
N TYR A 39 -8.58 -0.28 3.54
CA TYR A 39 -7.92 -1.55 3.79
C TYR A 39 -7.66 -2.29 2.48
N THR A 40 -6.54 -3.00 2.40
CA THR A 40 -6.15 -3.81 1.25
C THR A 40 -6.09 -5.28 1.64
N TYR A 41 -6.85 -6.12 0.93
CA TYR A 41 -6.76 -7.57 1.00
C TYR A 41 -6.02 -8.10 -0.23
N LEU A 42 -5.06 -9.00 -0.02
CA LEU A 42 -4.33 -9.67 -1.09
C LEU A 42 -4.67 -11.17 -1.10
N TYR A 43 -4.85 -11.78 -2.28
CA TYR A 43 -5.32 -13.16 -2.40
C TYR A 43 -4.45 -14.00 -3.33
N ARG A 44 -4.33 -15.29 -3.00
CA ARG A 44 -3.54 -16.28 -3.74
C ARG A 44 -4.29 -16.92 -4.89
N ASP A 45 -5.60 -16.75 -4.89
CA ASP A 45 -6.53 -17.23 -5.90
C ASP A 45 -7.35 -16.09 -6.49
N THR A 46 -8.03 -16.38 -7.59
CA THR A 46 -8.85 -15.42 -8.31
C THR A 46 -10.29 -15.34 -7.77
N ASP A 47 -10.75 -16.36 -7.04
CA ASP A 47 -12.07 -16.38 -6.41
C ASP A 47 -12.10 -15.77 -5.01
N GLY A 48 -10.93 -15.48 -4.41
CA GLY A 48 -10.78 -14.82 -3.13
C GLY A 48 -10.92 -15.76 -1.92
N SER A 49 -10.74 -17.07 -2.10
CA SER A 49 -10.89 -18.06 -1.03
C SER A 49 -9.65 -18.15 -0.12
N GLU A 50 -8.48 -17.77 -0.63
CA GLU A 50 -7.19 -17.82 0.07
C GLU A 50 -6.57 -16.42 0.22
N GLU A 51 -6.91 -15.75 1.32
CA GLU A 51 -6.37 -14.44 1.70
C GLU A 51 -4.93 -14.56 2.25
N ILE A 52 -4.10 -13.58 1.94
CA ILE A 52 -2.81 -13.35 2.59
C ILE A 52 -3.08 -12.51 3.85
N PRO A 53 -2.72 -13.01 5.04
CA PRO A 53 -3.12 -12.40 6.32
C PRO A 53 -2.43 -11.07 6.64
N ASP A 54 -1.51 -10.60 5.80
CA ASP A 54 -0.74 -9.38 5.99
C ASP A 54 -0.59 -8.65 4.64
N SER A 55 -1.14 -7.44 4.56
CA SER A 55 -1.10 -6.58 3.37
C SER A 55 0.24 -5.88 3.17
N ASP A 56 1.05 -5.78 4.22
CA ASP A 56 2.39 -5.20 4.13
C ASP A 56 3.41 -6.19 3.54
N VAL A 57 3.06 -7.49 3.44
CA VAL A 57 3.82 -8.54 2.75
C VAL A 57 5.34 -8.52 2.99
N TYR A 58 5.82 -8.05 4.15
CA TYR A 58 7.25 -7.94 4.46
C TYR A 58 7.97 -9.29 4.40
N THR A 59 7.23 -10.37 4.65
CA THR A 59 7.77 -11.73 4.80
C THR A 59 7.17 -12.75 3.83
N ASP A 60 6.08 -12.41 3.13
CA ASP A 60 5.42 -13.33 2.20
C ASP A 60 5.97 -13.17 0.79
N LYS A 61 6.86 -14.10 0.41
CA LYS A 61 7.59 -14.09 -0.86
C LYS A 61 6.76 -14.54 -2.06
N ARG A 62 5.54 -15.02 -1.83
CA ARG A 62 4.74 -15.71 -2.84
C ARG A 62 3.89 -14.70 -3.62
N PRO A 63 3.67 -14.91 -4.94
CA PRO A 63 2.78 -14.05 -5.71
C PRO A 63 1.34 -14.12 -5.18
N TYR A 64 0.65 -12.99 -5.28
CA TYR A 64 -0.80 -12.89 -5.21
C TYR A 64 -1.34 -12.67 -6.62
N VAL A 65 -2.61 -12.98 -6.85
CA VAL A 65 -3.25 -12.89 -8.18
C VAL A 65 -4.50 -12.02 -8.17
N ARG A 66 -4.93 -11.58 -6.98
CA ARG A 66 -6.06 -10.67 -6.80
C ARG A 66 -5.82 -9.76 -5.60
N ALA A 67 -6.31 -8.53 -5.69
CA ALA A 67 -6.37 -7.57 -4.60
C ALA A 67 -7.76 -6.93 -4.49
N LEU A 68 -8.21 -6.69 -3.26
CA LEU A 68 -9.44 -5.97 -2.95
C LEU A 68 -9.10 -4.78 -2.04
N VAL A 69 -9.31 -3.57 -2.55
CA VAL A 69 -9.24 -2.33 -1.78
C VAL A 69 -10.64 -1.96 -1.32
N VAL A 70 -10.83 -1.88 -0.01
CA VAL A 70 -12.09 -1.45 0.62
C VAL A 70 -11.90 -0.07 1.22
N LEU A 71 -12.63 0.91 0.72
CA LEU A 71 -12.66 2.27 1.27
C LEU A 71 -13.86 2.43 2.20
N ASN A 72 -13.62 2.94 3.40
CA ASN A 72 -14.68 3.24 4.36
C ASN A 72 -15.38 4.54 3.96
N TYR A 73 -16.47 4.44 3.19
CA TYR A 73 -17.11 5.59 2.57
C TYR A 73 -17.64 6.59 3.60
N ASP A 74 -18.33 6.11 4.63
CA ASP A 74 -18.97 6.95 5.65
C ASP A 74 -17.95 7.86 6.36
N THR A 75 -16.74 7.35 6.57
CA THR A 75 -15.67 8.13 7.22
C THR A 75 -14.90 8.93 6.19
N LEU A 76 -14.42 8.29 5.11
CA LEU A 76 -13.53 8.89 4.13
C LEU A 76 -14.16 10.09 3.42
N SER A 77 -15.47 10.03 3.14
CA SER A 77 -16.22 11.11 2.48
C SER A 77 -16.27 12.41 3.29
N THR A 78 -16.02 12.35 4.60
CA THR A 78 -15.97 13.52 5.49
C THR A 78 -14.62 14.25 5.47
N PHE A 79 -13.59 13.61 4.93
CA PHE A 79 -12.25 14.19 4.82
C PHE A 79 -12.09 15.03 3.55
N PRO A 80 -11.15 15.99 3.51
CA PRO A 80 -10.80 16.70 2.29
C PRO A 80 -10.37 15.75 1.17
N GLU A 81 -10.63 16.13 -0.08
CA GLU A 81 -10.30 15.32 -1.27
C GLU A 81 -8.85 14.82 -1.27
N ALA A 82 -7.88 15.64 -0.85
CA ALA A 82 -6.48 15.24 -0.74
C ALA A 82 -6.27 14.00 0.16
N TYR A 83 -6.98 13.91 1.29
CA TYR A 83 -6.93 12.72 2.17
C TYR A 83 -7.59 11.50 1.53
N GLN A 84 -8.67 11.71 0.77
CA GLN A 84 -9.35 10.62 0.07
C GLN A 84 -8.44 10.03 -1.01
N MET A 85 -7.86 10.90 -1.84
CA MET A 85 -6.92 10.53 -2.89
C MET A 85 -5.69 9.85 -2.30
N ARG A 86 -5.10 10.42 -1.26
CA ARG A 86 -3.96 9.83 -0.56
C ARG A 86 -4.28 8.44 -0.01
N THR A 87 -5.45 8.25 0.59
CA THR A 87 -5.86 6.95 1.13
C THR A 87 -5.94 5.92 0.01
N LEU A 88 -6.59 6.26 -1.11
CA LEU A 88 -6.63 5.37 -2.27
C LEU A 88 -5.23 5.06 -2.81
N THR A 89 -4.36 6.06 -2.96
CA THR A 89 -2.98 5.87 -3.42
C THR A 89 -2.18 4.97 -2.47
N HIS A 90 -2.35 5.13 -1.17
CA HIS A 90 -1.71 4.31 -0.13
C HIS A 90 -2.13 2.83 -0.25
N GLU A 91 -3.44 2.56 -0.36
CA GLU A 91 -3.95 1.20 -0.55
C GLU A 91 -3.46 0.59 -1.87
N ILE A 92 -3.45 1.37 -2.96
CA ILE A 92 -2.87 0.91 -4.24
C ILE A 92 -1.37 0.59 -4.09
N GLY A 93 -0.64 1.32 -3.24
CA GLY A 93 0.74 0.99 -2.93
C GLY A 93 0.89 -0.40 -2.31
N HIS A 94 0.00 -0.80 -1.40
CA HIS A 94 -0.06 -2.19 -0.90
C HIS A 94 -0.39 -3.20 -2.01
N VAL A 95 -1.29 -2.85 -2.94
CA VAL A 95 -1.57 -3.65 -4.15
C VAL A 95 -0.38 -3.74 -5.10
N LEU A 96 0.58 -2.82 -5.05
CA LEU A 96 1.85 -2.92 -5.76
C LEU A 96 2.93 -3.62 -4.92
N GLY A 97 2.58 -4.01 -3.70
CA GLY A 97 3.43 -4.67 -2.73
C GLY A 97 4.44 -3.75 -2.05
N LEU A 98 4.15 -2.46 -1.97
CA LEU A 98 4.82 -1.54 -1.06
C LEU A 98 4.24 -1.72 0.35
N ALA A 99 5.08 -1.52 1.36
CA ALA A 99 4.69 -1.65 2.75
C ALA A 99 4.95 -0.37 3.50
N HIS A 100 4.43 -0.28 4.73
CA HIS A 100 4.73 0.85 5.60
C HIS A 100 6.26 1.03 5.82
N PRO A 101 6.79 2.25 5.74
CA PRO A 101 8.20 2.52 6.05
C PRO A 101 8.44 2.61 7.56
N GLU A 102 8.57 1.47 8.26
CA GLU A 102 8.71 1.45 9.73
C GLU A 102 10.07 1.95 10.25
N ALA A 103 11.14 1.79 9.47
CA ALA A 103 12.51 2.03 9.93
C ALA A 103 13.07 3.43 9.57
N CYS A 104 12.58 4.10 8.52
CA CYS A 104 13.11 5.42 8.11
C CYS A 104 12.31 6.59 8.66
N LYS A 105 12.90 7.78 8.52
CA LYS A 105 12.24 9.08 8.73
C LYS A 105 11.86 9.77 7.42
N ASP A 106 11.78 9.02 6.33
CA ASP A 106 11.45 9.58 5.02
C ASP A 106 9.95 9.88 4.93
N THR A 107 9.61 11.03 4.36
CA THR A 107 8.22 11.32 3.99
C THR A 107 7.81 10.41 2.84
N ALA A 108 6.63 9.81 2.92
CA ALA A 108 6.14 8.86 1.91
C ALA A 108 4.61 8.75 1.92
N VAL A 109 4.02 8.38 0.78
CA VAL A 109 2.58 8.10 0.71
C VAL A 109 2.24 6.82 1.49
N MET A 110 3.18 5.89 1.60
CA MET A 110 3.01 4.61 2.31
C MET A 110 3.08 4.69 3.84
N ARG A 111 3.18 5.88 4.44
CA ARG A 111 3.15 6.07 5.90
C ARG A 111 1.80 5.71 6.50
N THR A 112 1.72 5.31 7.77
CA THR A 112 0.39 5.09 8.38
C THR A 112 -0.30 6.44 8.64
N THR A 113 -1.62 6.50 8.50
CA THR A 113 -2.40 7.69 8.82
C THR A 113 -2.14 8.13 10.27
N GLY A 114 -1.75 9.40 10.46
CA GLY A 114 -1.37 9.94 11.77
C GLY A 114 0.14 10.01 12.03
N ASP A 115 0.97 9.43 11.17
CA ASP A 115 2.43 9.64 11.18
C ASP A 115 2.74 11.08 10.69
N SER A 116 3.65 11.77 11.38
CA SER A 116 4.06 13.14 11.00
C SER A 116 4.83 13.21 9.69
N LEU A 117 5.22 12.05 9.13
CA LEU A 117 5.94 11.91 7.88
C LEU A 117 5.03 11.48 6.72
N VAL A 118 3.70 11.52 6.88
CA VAL A 118 2.77 11.28 5.77
C VAL A 118 2.98 12.31 4.64
N SER A 119 3.13 11.82 3.41
CA SER A 119 2.96 12.65 2.21
C SER A 119 1.57 12.45 1.60
N PHE A 120 1.08 13.50 0.95
CA PHE A 120 -0.09 13.47 0.06
C PHE A 120 0.30 13.25 -1.40
N ASP A 121 1.59 13.36 -1.71
CA ASP A 121 2.18 13.15 -3.01
C ASP A 121 3.04 11.87 -3.02
N ILE A 122 3.30 11.34 -4.21
CA ILE A 122 4.25 10.25 -4.40
C ILE A 122 5.67 10.81 -4.24
N GLU A 123 6.40 10.31 -3.26
CA GLU A 123 7.75 10.79 -2.94
C GLU A 123 8.84 9.93 -3.60
N GLY A 124 10.08 10.44 -3.58
CA GLY A 124 11.23 9.70 -4.10
C GLY A 124 11.45 8.34 -3.43
N HIS A 125 11.05 8.21 -2.15
CA HIS A 125 11.09 6.95 -1.41
C HIS A 125 10.13 5.90 -2.00
N ASP A 126 8.88 6.31 -2.29
CA ASP A 126 7.86 5.44 -2.88
C ASP A 126 8.29 4.94 -4.26
N VAL A 127 8.78 5.87 -5.11
CA VAL A 127 9.28 5.56 -6.47
C VAL A 127 10.47 4.62 -6.42
N TYR A 128 11.42 4.87 -5.51
CA TYR A 128 12.59 4.02 -5.36
C TYR A 128 12.19 2.58 -5.01
N ASN A 129 11.33 2.39 -4.02
CA ASN A 129 10.92 1.05 -3.58
C ASN A 129 10.13 0.32 -4.68
N LEU A 130 9.29 1.04 -5.43
CA LEU A 130 8.58 0.46 -6.57
C LEU A 130 9.55 -0.02 -7.66
N ASN A 131 10.57 0.79 -8.00
CA ASN A 131 11.60 0.45 -8.99
C ASN A 131 12.57 -0.66 -8.52
N GLN A 132 12.71 -0.90 -7.23
CA GLN A 132 13.44 -2.07 -6.75
C GLN A 132 12.62 -3.35 -6.87
N LYS A 133 11.29 -3.23 -6.98
CA LYS A 133 10.38 -4.37 -7.04
C LYS A 133 10.09 -4.84 -8.48
N TYR A 134 10.20 -3.96 -9.48
CA TYR A 134 9.91 -4.21 -10.90
C TYR A 134 11.05 -3.73 -11.80
#